data_AF-A0A5C1DKD3-F1
#
_entry.id   AF-A0A5C1DKD3-F1
#
_cell.length_a   1.000
_cell.length_b   1.000
_cell.length_c   1.000
_cell.angle_alpha   90.00
_cell.angle_beta   90.00
_cell.angle_gamma   90.00
#
_symmetry.space_group_name_H-M   'P 1'
#
loop_
_entity.id
_entity.type
_entity.pdbx_description
1 polymer ?
#
loop_
_entity_poly.entity_id
_entity_poly.type
_entity_poly.pdbx_seq_one_letter_code
_entity_poly.pdbx_strand_id
1 'polypeptide(L)'
;MKQFIFDKVTRRCIGCVEGVSDGYNGQGLLVDADRIAPEVETDDMGSLYLSADGVTVTQDRAAQLAQAKASRKARIKEEAARLIEATAWKLERARERETAGWGTLAEVDAALAEREAIRRSSNAAEQALDALTDMASVQAFAWSVDVQVAAPRRLTHKQFMARFSDAEIQAMFKSFADNAQLRSWWERFSLASDISLDDPATQAGVQALEDAGLIGKGRGGEVLGKAPAKA
;
A
#
# COMPACT_ATOMS: atom_id res chain seq x y z
N MET A 1 42.96 27.45 7.29
CA MET A 1 43.07 26.19 6.51
C MET A 1 42.05 25.23 7.10
N LYS A 2 41.11 24.73 6.28
CA LYS A 2 40.10 23.74 6.71
C LYS A 2 40.67 22.35 6.41
N GLN A 3 40.61 21.43 7.36
CA GLN A 3 41.04 20.04 7.16
C GLN A 3 39.87 19.10 7.44
N PHE A 4 39.67 18.10 6.59
CA PHE A 4 38.68 17.05 6.78
C PHE A 4 39.33 15.82 7.43
N ILE A 5 38.63 15.24 8.41
CA ILE A 5 39.05 14.05 9.14
C ILE A 5 38.31 12.85 8.55
N PHE A 6 39.05 11.83 8.13
CA PHE A 6 38.51 10.57 7.62
C PHE A 6 38.81 9.42 8.57
N ASP A 7 37.84 8.55 8.80
CA ASP A 7 38.04 7.35 9.59
C ASP A 7 39.00 6.37 8.88
N LYS A 8 39.94 5.76 9.61
CA LYS A 8 40.98 4.90 9.01
C LYS A 8 40.42 3.62 8.39
N VAL A 9 39.31 3.11 8.93
CA VAL A 9 38.72 1.81 8.55
C VAL A 9 37.69 2.00 7.44
N THR A 10 36.69 2.84 7.70
CA THR A 10 35.57 3.09 6.80
C THR A 10 35.88 4.13 5.73
N ARG A 11 36.96 4.92 5.90
CA ARG A 11 37.40 5.99 4.99
C ARG A 11 36.36 7.08 4.74
N ARG A 12 35.30 7.13 5.56
CA ARG A 12 34.28 8.18 5.53
C ARG A 12 34.77 9.40 6.29
N CYS A 13 34.39 10.58 5.84
CA CYS A 13 34.63 11.79 6.60
C CYS A 13 33.79 11.77 7.89
N ILE A 14 34.44 12.02 9.02
CA ILE A 14 33.86 11.97 10.37
C ILE A 14 33.86 13.34 11.05
N GLY A 15 34.48 14.34 10.43
CA GLY A 15 34.60 15.67 11.02
C GLY A 15 35.47 16.60 10.17
N CYS A 16 35.48 17.88 10.53
CA CYS A 16 36.40 18.87 9.98
C CYS A 16 36.93 19.74 11.12
N VAL A 17 38.14 20.24 10.94
CA VAL A 17 38.77 21.19 11.86
C VAL A 17 39.17 22.45 11.10
N GLU A 18 39.01 23.59 11.76
CA GLU A 18 39.49 24.88 11.27
C GLU A 18 40.83 25.21 11.91
N GLY A 19 41.82 25.59 11.09
CA GLY A 19 43.16 25.96 11.54
C GLY A 19 44.21 24.91 11.19
N VAL A 20 45.46 25.19 11.56
CA VAL A 20 46.58 24.24 11.40
C VAL A 20 46.56 23.33 12.62
N SER A 21 46.19 22.06 12.44
CA SER A 21 46.29 21.06 13.50
C SER A 21 47.70 20.48 13.54
N ASP A 22 48.65 21.23 14.08
CA ASP A 22 49.96 20.67 14.43
C ASP A 22 49.76 19.65 15.56
N GLY A 23 49.78 18.35 15.22
CA GLY A 23 49.67 17.26 16.18
C GLY A 23 48.27 16.70 16.41
N TYR A 24 47.46 16.50 15.35
CA TYR A 24 46.26 15.69 15.50
C TYR A 24 46.62 14.23 15.82
N ASN A 25 46.57 13.90 17.12
CA ASN A 25 46.86 12.57 17.66
C ASN A 25 45.65 11.60 17.53
N GLY A 26 44.59 12.05 16.85
CA GLY A 26 43.32 11.33 16.76
C GLY A 26 43.35 10.14 15.81
N GLN A 27 42.32 9.30 15.89
CA GLN A 27 42.22 8.04 15.14
C GLN A 27 41.94 8.19 13.64
N GLY A 28 41.95 9.40 13.08
CA GLY A 28 41.61 9.70 11.68
C GLY A 28 42.80 10.07 10.78
N LEU A 29 42.54 10.14 9.47
CA LEU A 29 43.42 10.68 8.44
C LEU A 29 42.97 12.11 8.10
N LEU A 30 43.92 13.04 7.99
CA LEU A 30 43.63 14.44 7.67
C LEU A 30 43.89 14.72 6.20
N VAL A 31 42.96 15.42 5.55
CA VAL A 31 43.12 15.96 4.20
C VAL A 31 42.80 17.45 4.20
N ASP A 32 43.74 18.26 3.73
CA ASP A 32 43.54 19.69 3.56
C ASP A 32 42.47 19.95 2.49
N ALA A 33 41.52 20.84 2.79
CA ALA A 33 40.46 21.23 1.85
C ALA A 33 41.04 21.75 0.52
N ASP A 34 42.17 22.46 0.57
CA ASP A 34 42.85 23.01 -0.61
C ASP A 34 43.47 21.94 -1.53
N ARG A 35 43.58 20.69 -1.04
CA ARG A 35 44.06 19.53 -1.82
C ARG A 35 42.92 18.69 -2.39
N ILE A 36 41.68 18.97 -2.00
CA ILE A 36 40.51 18.33 -2.57
C ILE A 36 40.22 18.96 -3.93
N ALA A 37 39.93 18.13 -4.92
CA ALA A 37 39.65 18.61 -6.26
C ALA A 37 38.42 19.55 -6.25
N PRO A 38 38.46 20.70 -6.94
CA PRO A 38 37.44 21.75 -6.83
C PRO A 38 36.04 21.29 -7.26
N GLU A 39 35.94 20.22 -8.07
CA GLU A 39 34.69 19.57 -8.47
C GLU A 39 34.02 18.73 -7.37
N VAL A 40 34.71 18.46 -6.27
CA VAL A 40 34.19 17.72 -5.12
C VAL A 40 33.57 18.73 -4.14
N GLU A 41 32.24 18.81 -4.10
CA GLU A 41 31.58 19.67 -3.12
C GLU A 41 31.87 19.16 -1.70
N THR A 42 32.33 20.07 -0.83
CA THR A 42 32.77 19.75 0.52
C THR A 42 31.78 20.19 1.61
N ASP A 43 30.62 20.71 1.22
CA ASP A 43 29.56 21.17 2.13
C ASP A 43 28.84 19.99 2.81
N ASP A 44 28.62 18.90 2.07
CA ASP A 44 28.09 17.65 2.61
C ASP A 44 29.22 16.70 3.00
N MET A 45 29.76 16.91 4.19
CA MET A 45 30.82 16.07 4.75
C MET A 45 30.46 14.59 4.82
N GLY A 46 29.19 14.24 5.03
CA GLY A 46 28.76 12.84 5.16
C GLY A 46 28.95 12.02 3.88
N SER A 47 29.08 12.71 2.74
CA SER A 47 29.30 12.09 1.43
C SER A 47 30.75 11.91 1.04
N LEU A 48 31.68 12.55 1.77
CA LEU A 48 33.09 12.54 1.45
C LEU A 48 33.72 11.21 1.84
N TYR A 49 34.44 10.64 0.89
CA TYR A 49 35.15 9.37 1.02
C TYR A 49 36.61 9.52 0.58
N LEU A 50 37.53 9.04 1.40
CA LEU A 50 38.96 8.99 1.07
C LEU A 50 39.26 7.68 0.35
N SER A 51 39.71 7.74 -0.90
CA SER A 51 40.06 6.53 -1.64
C SER A 51 41.23 5.75 -1.02
N ALA A 52 41.43 4.54 -1.53
CA ALA A 52 42.46 3.63 -1.07
C ALA A 52 43.89 4.20 -1.18
N ASP A 53 44.12 5.15 -2.11
CA ASP A 53 45.38 5.87 -2.24
C ASP A 53 45.71 6.76 -1.02
N GLY A 54 44.73 7.02 -0.15
CA GLY A 54 44.91 7.81 1.06
C GLY A 54 45.02 9.32 0.82
N VAL A 55 44.76 9.79 -0.41
CA VAL A 55 44.94 11.20 -0.78
C VAL A 55 43.73 11.74 -1.54
N THR A 56 43.12 10.95 -2.42
CA THR A 56 42.01 11.45 -3.24
C THR A 56 40.70 11.39 -2.47
N VAL A 57 40.01 12.52 -2.39
CA VAL A 57 38.67 12.61 -1.80
C VAL A 57 37.64 12.56 -2.92
N THR A 58 36.63 11.73 -2.74
CA THR A 58 35.53 11.53 -3.69
C THR A 58 34.19 11.64 -2.98
N GLN A 59 33.10 11.84 -3.73
CA GLN A 59 31.74 11.72 -3.20
C GLN A 59 31.19 10.33 -3.49
N ASP A 60 30.68 9.65 -2.46
CA ASP A 60 29.92 8.42 -2.63
C ASP A 60 28.47 8.76 -3.06
N ARG A 61 28.32 9.12 -4.34
CA ARG A 61 27.03 9.51 -4.93
C ARG A 61 26.00 8.39 -4.88
N ALA A 62 26.45 7.13 -4.90
CA ALA A 62 25.58 5.97 -4.75
C ALA A 62 25.00 5.90 -3.33
N ALA A 63 25.82 6.09 -2.30
CA ALA A 63 25.34 6.18 -0.92
C ALA A 63 24.44 7.38 -0.68
N GLN A 64 24.76 8.57 -1.21
CA GLN A 64 23.90 9.75 -1.14
C GLN A 64 22.53 9.48 -1.75
N LEU A 65 22.48 8.90 -2.96
CA LEU A 65 21.23 8.54 -3.62
C LEU A 65 20.43 7.52 -2.80
N ALA A 66 21.09 6.50 -2.26
CA ALA A 66 20.44 5.49 -1.42
C ALA A 66 19.85 6.10 -0.14
N GLN A 67 20.59 7.00 0.52
CA GLN A 67 20.13 7.71 1.71
C GLN A 67 18.97 8.66 1.41
N ALA A 68 19.02 9.36 0.27
CA ALA A 68 17.95 10.23 -0.18
C ALA A 68 16.66 9.43 -0.44
N LYS A 69 16.76 8.29 -1.14
CA LYS A 69 15.64 7.37 -1.36
C LYS A 69 15.07 6.88 -0.04
N ALA A 70 15.92 6.39 0.87
CA ALA A 70 15.49 5.90 2.18
C ALA A 70 14.74 6.97 2.99
N SER A 71 15.29 8.19 3.03
CA SER A 71 14.67 9.33 3.71
C SER A 71 13.32 9.71 3.08
N ARG A 72 13.23 9.72 1.75
CA ARG A 72 11.97 10.04 1.06
C ARG A 72 10.90 8.96 1.29
N LYS A 73 11.26 7.68 1.25
CA LYS A 73 10.37 6.56 1.58
C LYS A 73 9.85 6.65 3.02
N ALA A 74 10.71 6.96 3.99
CA ALA A 74 10.30 7.13 5.38
C ALA A 74 9.25 8.24 5.52
N ARG A 75 9.47 9.40 4.90
CA ARG A 75 8.49 10.51 4.88
C ARG A 75 7.14 10.11 4.27
N ILE A 76 7.16 9.37 3.15
CA ILE A 76 5.93 8.87 2.50
C ILE A 76 5.18 7.93 3.44
N LYS A 77 5.87 7.03 4.14
CA LYS A 77 5.24 6.13 5.13
C LYS A 77 4.59 6.89 6.28
N GLU A 78 5.27 7.90 6.81
CA GLU A 78 4.72 8.76 7.87
C GLU A 78 3.50 9.56 7.39
N GLU A 79 3.53 10.05 6.15
CA GLU A 79 2.40 10.75 5.53
C GLU A 79 1.22 9.81 5.30
N ALA A 80 1.45 8.61 4.77
CA ALA A 80 0.44 7.57 4.62
C ALA A 80 -0.17 7.16 5.96
N ALA A 81 0.65 6.98 7.00
CA ALA A 81 0.16 6.69 8.35
C ALA A 81 -0.74 7.81 8.88
N ARG A 82 -0.37 9.08 8.69
CA ARG A 82 -1.20 10.23 9.08
C ARG A 82 -2.54 10.27 8.33
N LEU A 83 -2.55 9.99 7.03
CA LEU A 83 -3.80 9.92 6.25
C LEU A 83 -4.68 8.73 6.69
N ILE A 84 -4.08 7.58 7.00
CA ILE A 84 -4.80 6.43 7.55
C ILE A 84 -5.42 6.77 8.92
N GLU A 85 -4.71 7.50 9.77
CA GLU A 85 -5.24 7.95 11.05
C GLU A 85 -6.39 8.95 10.85
N ALA A 86 -6.22 9.92 9.94
CA ALA A 86 -7.26 10.90 9.62
C ALA A 86 -8.55 10.29 9.06
N THR A 87 -8.48 9.08 8.49
CA THR A 87 -9.65 8.33 7.99
C THR A 87 -10.25 7.37 9.03
N ALA A 88 -9.65 7.23 10.21
CA ALA A 88 -10.10 6.27 11.23
C ALA A 88 -11.56 6.51 11.66
N TRP A 89 -11.93 7.77 11.91
CA TRP A 89 -13.29 8.15 12.32
C TRP A 89 -14.34 7.77 11.27
N LYS A 90 -14.02 7.80 9.97
CA LYS A 90 -14.95 7.42 8.90
C LYS A 90 -15.29 5.94 9.00
N LEU A 91 -14.26 5.10 9.20
CA LEU A 91 -14.43 3.65 9.34
C LEU A 91 -15.18 3.30 10.63
N GLU A 92 -14.84 3.96 11.73
CA GLU A 92 -15.52 3.78 13.01
C GLU A 92 -17.01 4.13 12.89
N ARG A 93 -17.33 5.32 12.39
CA ARG A 93 -18.71 5.75 12.15
C ARG A 93 -19.46 4.80 11.22
N ALA A 94 -18.83 4.32 10.14
CA ALA A 94 -19.47 3.38 9.22
C ALA A 94 -19.82 2.06 9.91
N ARG A 95 -18.92 1.53 10.76
CA ARG A 95 -19.16 0.32 11.55
C ARG A 95 -20.26 0.51 12.59
N GLU A 96 -20.23 1.61 13.35
CA GLU A 96 -21.27 1.92 14.33
C GLU A 96 -22.66 1.99 13.69
N ARG A 97 -22.76 2.68 12.55
CA ARG A 97 -24.02 2.78 11.79
C ARG A 97 -24.47 1.44 11.24
N GLU A 98 -23.56 0.63 10.70
CA GLU A 98 -23.88 -0.71 10.22
C GLU A 98 -24.41 -1.59 11.35
N THR A 99 -23.73 -1.63 12.50
CA THR A 99 -24.13 -2.42 13.67
C THR A 99 -25.46 -1.92 14.27
N ALA A 100 -25.69 -0.61 14.26
CA ALA A 100 -26.97 -0.02 14.67
C ALA A 100 -28.11 -0.22 13.64
N GLY A 101 -27.81 -0.74 12.45
CA GLY A 101 -28.76 -0.92 11.36
C GLY A 101 -29.15 0.36 10.61
N TRP A 102 -28.44 1.47 10.84
CA TRP A 102 -28.63 2.74 10.13
C TRP A 102 -27.76 2.87 8.88
N GLY A 103 -26.72 2.06 8.76
CA GLY A 103 -25.78 2.03 7.64
C GLY A 103 -25.78 0.68 6.92
N THR A 104 -24.87 0.52 5.96
CA THR A 104 -24.71 -0.70 5.16
C THR A 104 -23.26 -1.18 5.15
N LEU A 105 -23.04 -2.47 4.87
CA LEU A 105 -21.68 -3.00 4.65
C LEU A 105 -20.95 -2.26 3.51
N ALA A 106 -21.67 -1.75 2.51
CA ALA A 106 -21.07 -0.96 1.43
C ALA A 106 -20.43 0.35 1.93
N GLU A 107 -21.00 1.00 2.96
CA GLU A 107 -20.38 2.17 3.60
C GLU A 107 -19.07 1.80 4.31
N VAL A 108 -19.05 0.66 5.00
CA VAL A 108 -17.85 0.12 5.66
C VAL A 108 -16.78 -0.23 4.62
N ASP A 109 -17.18 -0.90 3.55
CA ASP A 109 -16.31 -1.33 2.45
C ASP A 109 -15.70 -0.14 1.69
N ALA A 110 -16.47 0.94 1.49
CA ALA A 110 -15.95 2.17 0.90
C ALA A 110 -14.86 2.81 1.79
N ALA A 111 -15.07 2.87 3.11
CA ALA A 111 -14.05 3.39 4.03
C ALA A 111 -12.80 2.49 4.09
N LEU A 112 -12.96 1.17 3.99
CA LEU A 112 -11.83 0.24 3.90
C LEU A 112 -11.06 0.39 2.58
N ALA A 113 -11.77 0.60 1.46
CA ALA A 113 -11.17 0.83 0.15
C ALA A 113 -10.35 2.13 0.10
N GLU A 114 -10.84 3.21 0.72
CA GLU A 114 -10.09 4.47 0.87
C GLU A 114 -8.75 4.23 1.61
N ARG A 115 -8.77 3.47 2.72
CA ARG A 115 -7.55 3.13 3.46
C ARG A 115 -6.60 2.25 2.65
N GLU A 116 -7.13 1.31 1.88
CA GLU A 116 -6.33 0.44 1.03
C GLU A 116 -5.70 1.19 -0.15
N ALA A 117 -6.40 2.17 -0.72
CA ALA A 117 -5.86 3.08 -1.74
C ALA A 117 -4.62 3.82 -1.24
N ILE A 118 -4.65 4.32 0.01
CA ILE A 118 -3.49 4.97 0.64
C ILE A 118 -2.31 3.99 0.75
N ARG A 119 -2.54 2.76 1.23
CA ARG A 119 -1.48 1.74 1.36
C ARG A 119 -0.86 1.38 0.02
N ARG A 120 -1.70 1.14 -1.00
CA ARG A 120 -1.20 0.79 -2.34
C ARG A 120 -0.47 1.94 -3.01
N SER A 121 -0.94 3.18 -2.84
CA SER A 121 -0.26 4.37 -3.34
C SER A 121 1.10 4.59 -2.66
N SER A 122 1.20 4.33 -1.35
CA SER A 122 2.48 4.35 -0.63
C SER A 122 3.44 3.28 -1.17
N ASN A 123 2.98 2.04 -1.34
CA ASN A 123 3.81 0.95 -1.87
C ASN A 123 4.27 1.22 -3.31
N ALA A 124 3.38 1.73 -4.16
CA ALA A 124 3.72 2.12 -5.53
C ALA A 124 4.76 3.24 -5.56
N ALA A 125 4.66 4.22 -4.66
CA ALA A 125 5.63 5.29 -4.55
C ALA A 125 7.01 4.80 -4.10
N GLU A 126 7.09 3.80 -3.21
CA GLU A 126 8.36 3.18 -2.85
C GLU A 126 9.03 2.50 -4.04
N GLN A 127 8.27 1.78 -4.85
CA GLN A 127 8.77 1.16 -6.09
C GLN A 127 9.22 2.22 -7.11
N ALA A 128 8.45 3.31 -7.26
CA ALA A 128 8.82 4.42 -8.12
C ALA A 128 10.12 5.10 -7.67
N LEU A 129 10.31 5.31 -6.37
CA LEU A 129 11.55 5.85 -5.81
C LEU A 129 12.75 4.92 -6.04
N ASP A 130 12.56 3.60 -5.99
CA ASP A 130 13.63 2.65 -6.29
C ASP A 130 14.12 2.75 -7.72
N ALA A 131 13.22 3.06 -8.67
CA ALA A 131 13.55 3.21 -10.08
C ALA A 131 14.32 4.50 -10.42
N LEU A 132 14.33 5.51 -9.54
CA LEU A 132 15.03 6.78 -9.80
C LEU A 132 16.55 6.61 -9.77
N THR A 133 17.26 7.24 -10.70
CA THR A 133 18.71 7.04 -10.87
C THR A 133 19.55 8.23 -10.39
N ASP A 134 18.91 9.33 -10.01
CA ASP A 134 19.59 10.57 -9.67
C ASP A 134 18.93 11.28 -8.48
N MET A 135 19.70 12.18 -7.87
CA MET A 135 19.26 12.93 -6.70
C MET A 135 18.14 13.91 -7.07
N ALA A 136 18.29 14.72 -8.11
CA ALA A 136 17.31 15.75 -8.46
C ALA A 136 15.88 15.16 -8.60
N SER A 137 15.75 14.00 -9.23
CA SER A 137 14.49 13.27 -9.35
C SER A 137 13.91 12.83 -8.01
N VAL A 138 14.73 12.31 -7.08
CA VAL A 138 14.27 11.90 -5.74
C VAL A 138 13.82 13.11 -4.90
N GLN A 139 14.52 14.24 -5.02
CA GLN A 139 14.15 15.50 -4.37
C GLN A 139 12.85 16.09 -4.94
N ALA A 140 12.65 16.02 -6.25
CA ALA A 140 11.46 16.50 -6.93
C ALA A 140 10.25 15.55 -6.80
N PHE A 141 10.47 14.30 -6.38
CA PHE A 141 9.41 13.30 -6.28
C PHE A 141 8.31 13.75 -5.33
N ALA A 142 7.11 13.97 -5.85
CA ALA A 142 5.90 14.26 -5.10
C ALA A 142 5.04 13.00 -4.97
N TRP A 143 4.55 12.74 -3.75
CA TRP A 143 3.65 11.63 -3.50
C TRP A 143 2.19 12.13 -3.43
N SER A 144 1.27 11.32 -3.95
CA SER A 144 -0.17 11.53 -3.85
C SER A 144 -0.88 10.17 -3.80
N VAL A 145 -2.14 10.17 -3.35
CA VAL A 145 -2.98 8.95 -3.34
C VAL A 145 -3.66 8.82 -4.71
N ASP A 146 -3.10 8.00 -5.57
CA ASP A 146 -3.50 7.85 -6.98
C ASP A 146 -3.94 6.43 -7.35
N VAL A 147 -3.56 5.42 -6.55
CA VAL A 147 -3.98 4.03 -6.78
C VAL A 147 -5.44 3.85 -6.35
N GLN A 148 -6.32 3.67 -7.33
CA GLN A 148 -7.73 3.38 -7.10
C GLN A 148 -7.93 1.94 -6.62
N VAL A 149 -8.76 1.77 -5.60
CA VAL A 149 -9.15 0.47 -5.05
C VAL A 149 -10.67 0.37 -5.07
N ALA A 150 -11.18 -0.63 -5.78
CA ALA A 150 -12.61 -0.92 -5.80
C ALA A 150 -13.05 -1.40 -4.41
N ALA A 151 -14.18 -0.87 -3.93
CA ALA A 151 -14.78 -1.35 -2.69
C ALA A 151 -15.21 -2.81 -2.83
N PRO A 152 -14.93 -3.66 -1.82
CA PRO A 152 -15.49 -5.00 -1.76
C PRO A 152 -17.02 -4.98 -1.92
N ARG A 153 -17.58 -5.94 -2.65
CA ARG A 153 -19.03 -6.03 -2.87
C ARG A 153 -19.65 -7.02 -1.89
N ARG A 154 -19.71 -6.65 -0.61
CA ARG A 154 -20.23 -7.52 0.46
C ARG A 154 -21.65 -7.15 0.86
N LEU A 155 -22.43 -8.15 1.23
CA LEU A 155 -23.82 -8.02 1.67
C LEU A 155 -24.07 -8.84 2.94
N THR A 156 -24.99 -8.39 3.77
CA THR A 156 -25.52 -9.24 4.84
C THR A 156 -26.40 -10.33 4.23
N HIS A 157 -26.63 -11.43 4.96
CA HIS A 157 -27.54 -12.48 4.52
C HIS A 157 -28.92 -11.94 4.18
N LYS A 158 -29.46 -11.03 5.01
CA LYS A 158 -30.74 -10.36 4.74
C LYS A 158 -30.72 -9.56 3.42
N GLN A 159 -29.67 -8.78 3.18
CA GLN A 159 -29.56 -7.98 1.96
C GLN A 159 -29.44 -8.84 0.70
N PHE A 160 -28.73 -9.96 0.79
CA PHE A 160 -28.63 -10.90 -0.31
C PHE A 160 -29.95 -11.64 -0.57
N MET A 161 -30.65 -12.10 0.49
CA MET A 161 -31.98 -12.72 0.37
C MET A 161 -33.01 -11.78 -0.26
N ALA A 162 -32.94 -10.48 0.07
CA ALA A 162 -33.81 -9.47 -0.54
C ALA A 162 -33.59 -9.29 -2.06
N ARG A 163 -32.56 -9.91 -2.66
CA ARG A 163 -32.35 -9.93 -4.11
C ARG A 163 -33.16 -11.00 -4.82
N PHE A 164 -33.74 -11.96 -4.10
CA PHE A 164 -34.62 -12.97 -4.66
C PHE A 164 -36.08 -12.59 -4.40
N SER A 165 -36.96 -13.00 -5.30
CA SER A 165 -38.40 -12.95 -5.06
C SER A 165 -38.85 -14.07 -4.12
N ASP A 166 -40.00 -13.88 -3.47
CA ASP A 166 -40.57 -14.91 -2.58
C ASP A 166 -40.82 -16.23 -3.32
N ALA A 167 -41.21 -16.19 -4.59
CA ALA A 167 -41.42 -17.38 -5.42
C ALA A 167 -40.11 -18.14 -5.68
N GLU A 168 -39.01 -17.44 -5.96
CA GLU A 168 -37.68 -18.03 -6.12
C GLU A 168 -37.22 -18.67 -4.80
N ILE A 169 -37.42 -17.98 -3.67
CA ILE A 169 -37.08 -18.52 -2.34
C ILE A 169 -37.85 -19.80 -2.03
N GLN A 170 -39.15 -19.83 -2.31
CA GLN A 170 -39.97 -21.04 -2.12
C GLN A 170 -39.51 -22.19 -3.02
N ALA A 171 -39.16 -21.91 -4.29
CA ALA A 171 -38.64 -22.91 -5.22
C ALA A 171 -37.30 -23.49 -4.74
N MET A 172 -36.40 -22.64 -4.26
CA MET A 172 -35.12 -23.06 -3.66
C MET A 172 -35.33 -24.00 -2.47
N PHE A 173 -36.18 -23.62 -1.51
CA PHE A 173 -36.46 -24.45 -0.34
C PHE A 173 -37.08 -25.80 -0.70
N LYS A 174 -37.99 -25.84 -1.67
CA LYS A 174 -38.56 -27.09 -2.17
C LYS A 174 -37.47 -28.00 -2.76
N SER A 175 -36.52 -27.44 -3.49
CA SER A 175 -35.44 -28.19 -4.13
C SER A 175 -34.42 -28.77 -3.14
N PHE A 176 -34.33 -28.27 -1.90
CA PHE A 176 -33.36 -28.76 -0.91
C PHE A 176 -33.66 -30.19 -0.42
N ALA A 177 -34.90 -30.67 -0.59
CA ALA A 177 -35.25 -32.06 -0.28
C ALA A 177 -34.55 -33.04 -1.24
N ASP A 178 -34.42 -32.66 -2.51
CA ASP A 178 -33.98 -33.54 -3.59
C ASP A 178 -32.54 -33.25 -4.07
N ASN A 179 -31.93 -32.15 -3.62
CA ASN A 179 -30.58 -31.74 -4.00
C ASN A 179 -29.69 -31.45 -2.77
N ALA A 180 -29.00 -32.49 -2.29
CA ALA A 180 -28.12 -32.41 -1.11
C ALA A 180 -26.92 -31.47 -1.30
N GLN A 181 -26.41 -31.33 -2.52
CA GLN A 181 -25.30 -30.42 -2.83
C GLN A 181 -25.74 -28.96 -2.72
N LEU A 182 -26.90 -28.63 -3.30
CA LEU A 182 -27.48 -27.29 -3.20
C LEU A 182 -27.82 -26.94 -1.75
N ARG A 183 -28.39 -27.90 -1.01
CA ARG A 183 -28.67 -27.73 0.42
C ARG A 183 -27.39 -27.46 1.23
N SER A 184 -26.33 -28.23 1.00
CA SER A 184 -25.06 -28.05 1.71
C SER A 184 -24.42 -26.70 1.40
N TRP A 185 -24.50 -26.24 0.15
CA TRP A 185 -24.05 -24.91 -0.23
C TRP A 185 -24.89 -23.83 0.47
N TRP A 186 -26.21 -23.95 0.45
CA TRP A 186 -27.11 -23.00 1.09
C TRP A 186 -26.91 -22.90 2.60
N GLU A 187 -26.72 -24.04 3.28
CA GLU A 187 -26.47 -24.05 4.73
C GLU A 187 -25.16 -23.32 5.07
N ARG A 188 -24.07 -23.61 4.36
CA ARG A 188 -22.79 -22.89 4.52
C ARG A 188 -22.93 -21.39 4.25
N PHE A 189 -23.70 -21.05 3.22
CA PHE A 189 -23.99 -19.69 2.84
C PHE A 189 -24.79 -18.93 3.92
N SER A 190 -25.82 -19.57 4.48
CA SER A 190 -26.68 -19.00 5.52
C SER A 190 -25.96 -18.78 6.86
N LEU A 191 -24.87 -19.52 7.09
CA LEU A 191 -24.02 -19.39 8.29
C LEU A 191 -22.89 -18.36 8.13
N ALA A 192 -22.69 -17.82 6.92
CA ALA A 192 -21.67 -16.81 6.68
C ALA A 192 -22.05 -15.49 7.37
N SER A 193 -21.07 -14.81 7.98
CA SER A 193 -21.28 -13.50 8.61
C SER A 193 -21.63 -12.43 7.58
N ASP A 194 -20.98 -12.48 6.42
CA ASP A 194 -21.26 -11.66 5.26
C ASP A 194 -21.02 -12.45 3.98
N ILE A 195 -21.61 -11.97 2.88
CA ILE A 195 -21.58 -12.61 1.58
C ILE A 195 -20.85 -11.70 0.62
N SER A 196 -19.74 -12.18 0.06
CA SER A 196 -19.06 -11.52 -1.05
C SER A 196 -19.67 -11.94 -2.38
N LEU A 197 -20.05 -10.96 -3.20
CA LEU A 197 -20.52 -11.18 -4.58
C LEU A 197 -19.38 -11.50 -5.56
N ASP A 198 -18.14 -11.28 -5.14
CA ASP A 198 -16.92 -11.58 -5.90
C ASP A 198 -16.32 -12.94 -5.52
N ASP A 199 -16.84 -13.60 -4.48
CA ASP A 199 -16.41 -14.93 -4.10
C ASP A 199 -16.82 -15.98 -5.14
N PRO A 200 -15.88 -16.83 -5.64
CA PRO A 200 -16.18 -17.85 -6.63
C PRO A 200 -17.27 -18.84 -6.20
N ALA A 201 -17.36 -19.19 -4.90
CA ALA A 201 -18.37 -20.12 -4.43
C ALA A 201 -19.77 -19.49 -4.38
N THR A 202 -19.89 -18.20 -4.04
CA THR A 202 -21.13 -17.44 -4.20
C THR A 202 -21.56 -17.40 -5.67
N GLN A 203 -20.64 -17.08 -6.59
CA GLN A 203 -20.96 -17.00 -8.02
C GLN A 203 -21.38 -18.35 -8.61
N ALA A 204 -20.65 -19.42 -8.28
CA ALA A 204 -20.98 -20.77 -8.72
C ALA A 204 -22.32 -21.25 -8.18
N GLY A 205 -22.63 -20.93 -6.91
CA GLY A 205 -23.91 -21.28 -6.31
C GLY A 205 -25.10 -20.56 -6.95
N VAL A 206 -24.96 -19.25 -7.20
CA VAL A 206 -26.01 -18.49 -7.92
C VAL A 206 -26.18 -19.00 -9.35
N GLN A 207 -25.10 -19.36 -10.04
CA GLN A 207 -25.18 -19.96 -11.37
C GLN A 207 -25.90 -21.33 -11.33
N ALA A 208 -25.61 -22.16 -10.32
CA ALA A 208 -26.27 -23.45 -10.16
C ALA A 208 -27.79 -23.32 -9.92
N LEU A 209 -28.24 -22.25 -9.25
CA LEU A 209 -29.67 -21.96 -9.10
C LEU A 209 -30.33 -21.66 -10.46
N GLU A 210 -29.63 -20.93 -11.34
CA GLU A 210 -30.12 -20.62 -12.68
C GLU A 210 -30.13 -21.85 -13.59
N ASP A 211 -29.04 -22.64 -13.57
CA ASP A 211 -28.91 -23.86 -14.37
C ASP A 211 -29.95 -24.93 -13.96
N ALA A 212 -30.31 -24.97 -12.67
CA ALA A 212 -31.37 -25.83 -12.15
C ALA A 212 -32.80 -25.30 -12.43
N GLY A 213 -32.93 -24.11 -13.03
CA GLY A 213 -34.22 -23.47 -13.30
C GLY A 213 -34.97 -23.00 -12.05
N LEU A 214 -34.26 -22.85 -10.91
CA LEU A 214 -34.83 -22.36 -9.66
C LEU A 214 -34.98 -20.83 -9.64
N ILE A 215 -34.16 -20.16 -10.44
CA ILE A 215 -34.32 -18.75 -10.80
C ILE A 215 -34.39 -18.61 -12.32
N GLY A 216 -34.97 -17.51 -12.81
CA GLY A 216 -35.12 -17.27 -14.24
C GLY A 216 -33.78 -17.16 -14.98
N LYS A 217 -33.77 -17.46 -16.28
CA LYS A 217 -32.59 -17.25 -17.13
C LYS A 217 -32.17 -15.78 -17.14
N GLY A 218 -30.87 -15.51 -16.96
CA GLY A 218 -30.27 -14.19 -16.81
C GLY A 218 -30.34 -13.63 -15.39
N ARG A 219 -31.11 -14.25 -14.49
CA ARG A 219 -31.37 -13.74 -13.14
C ARG A 219 -30.15 -13.85 -12.23
N GLY A 220 -29.27 -14.83 -12.44
CA GLY A 220 -28.03 -14.96 -11.68
C GLY A 220 -27.14 -13.73 -11.82
N GLY A 221 -27.10 -13.12 -13.01
CA GLY A 221 -26.40 -11.85 -13.25
C GLY A 221 -26.96 -10.70 -12.41
N GLU A 222 -28.28 -10.56 -12.37
CA GLU A 222 -28.95 -9.51 -11.60
C GLU A 222 -28.77 -9.69 -10.08
N VAL A 223 -28.89 -10.93 -9.58
CA VAL A 223 -28.62 -11.26 -8.17
C VAL A 223 -27.19 -10.92 -7.78
N LEU A 224 -26.22 -11.17 -8.67
CA LEU A 224 -24.81 -10.83 -8.46
C LEU A 224 -24.49 -9.36 -8.71
N GLY A 225 -25.48 -8.54 -9.09
CA GLY A 225 -25.29 -7.13 -9.42
C GLY A 225 -24.39 -6.90 -10.65
N LYS A 226 -24.30 -7.88 -11.54
CA LYS A 226 -23.67 -7.72 -12.86
C LYS A 226 -24.72 -7.04 -13.77
N ALA A 227 -24.34 -5.98 -14.48
CA ALA A 227 -25.24 -5.35 -15.45
C ALA A 227 -25.76 -6.41 -16.44
N PRO A 228 -27.01 -6.31 -16.92
CA PRO A 228 -27.52 -7.24 -17.91
C PRO A 228 -26.56 -7.21 -19.12
N ALA A 229 -26.12 -8.39 -19.55
CA ALA A 229 -25.32 -8.50 -20.77
C ALA A 229 -26.13 -7.86 -21.89
N LYS A 230 -25.59 -6.82 -22.53
CA LYS A 230 -26.22 -6.23 -23.72
C LYS A 230 -26.39 -7.35 -24.74
N ALA A 231 -27.64 -7.61 -25.11
CA ALA A 231 -28.01 -8.48 -26.21
C ALA A 231 -27.53 -7.90 -27.55
#